data_AF-A0A6N6SM42-F1
#
_entry.id   AF-A0A6N6SM42-F1
#
_cell.length_a   1.000
_cell.length_b   1.000
_cell.length_c   1.000
_cell.angle_alpha   90.00
_cell.angle_beta   90.00
_cell.angle_gamma   90.00
#
_symmetry.space_group_name_H-M   'P 1'
#
loop_
_entity.id
_entity.type
_entity.pdbx_description
1 polymer ?
#
loop_
_entity_poly.entity_id
_entity_poly.type
_entity_poly.pdbx_seq_one_letter_code
_entity_poly.pdbx_strand_id
1 'polypeptide(L)'
;MKITNRFFGFLLAGLFLVSFTGLAQKTEVIKSPSKMAADVINVNKIDFKTEFGSSNSALSKLAELITDGRRDGDVKALVSAAMILFMEENTTGKKAPVTGKALLEEATEKATTQKNYQALLACSDAWAAKTLGNNPAKASELAQLAAQAKADKAAGLRGPGAKECSVRVENYSQFAIHIYIDDVYMGEVEPGYYIHFKQIGSGETKLYAETDYVKDPNSGEDTYYYWEGSINLKSYKDDKPDFTWQLQ
;
A
#
# COMPACT_ATOMS: atom_id res chain seq x y z
N MET A 1 -64.88 -31.57 53.62
CA MET A 1 -64.08 -30.36 53.89
C MET A 1 -62.75 -30.77 54.53
N LYS A 2 -61.68 -30.88 53.74
CA LYS A 2 -60.28 -30.80 54.16
C LYS A 2 -59.48 -30.30 52.96
N ILE A 3 -58.78 -29.18 53.15
CA ILE A 3 -57.91 -28.50 52.20
C ILE A 3 -56.47 -28.79 52.62
N THR A 4 -55.67 -29.33 51.70
CA THR A 4 -54.20 -29.37 51.68
C THR A 4 -53.81 -29.74 50.24
N ASN A 5 -52.77 -29.25 49.57
CA ASN A 5 -51.75 -28.25 49.85
C ASN A 5 -51.33 -27.64 48.51
N ARG A 6 -50.91 -26.39 48.58
CA ARG A 6 -50.31 -25.60 47.50
C ARG A 6 -49.09 -26.32 46.91
N PHE A 7 -49.01 -26.42 45.58
CA PHE A 7 -47.74 -26.60 44.88
C PHE A 7 -47.47 -25.37 44.01
N PHE A 8 -46.53 -24.59 44.53
CA PHE A 8 -45.74 -23.58 43.86
C PHE A 8 -44.92 -24.20 42.72
N GLY A 9 -44.65 -23.44 41.65
CA GLY A 9 -43.61 -23.83 40.70
C GLY A 9 -43.66 -23.23 39.29
N PHE A 10 -44.12 -21.99 39.11
CA PHE A 10 -43.84 -21.21 37.90
C PHE A 10 -42.49 -20.50 38.07
N LEU A 11 -41.51 -20.81 37.23
CA LEU A 11 -40.60 -19.88 36.52
C LEU A 11 -39.35 -20.66 36.08
N LEU A 12 -39.36 -21.12 34.83
CA LEU A 12 -38.17 -21.51 34.10
C LEU A 12 -37.49 -20.23 33.59
N ALA A 13 -36.76 -19.53 34.48
CA ALA A 13 -35.86 -18.46 34.07
C ALA A 13 -34.55 -19.09 33.56
N GLY A 14 -34.57 -19.53 32.30
CA GLY A 14 -33.37 -19.87 31.56
C GLY A 14 -32.55 -18.61 31.31
N LEU A 15 -31.67 -18.28 32.26
CA LEU A 15 -30.64 -17.27 32.11
C LEU A 15 -29.67 -17.77 31.03
N PHE A 16 -29.93 -17.43 29.77
CA PHE A 16 -28.93 -17.51 28.72
C PHE A 16 -27.84 -16.49 29.07
N LEU A 17 -26.82 -16.96 29.79
CA LEU A 17 -25.48 -16.40 29.74
C LEU A 17 -25.01 -16.54 28.29
N VAL A 18 -25.37 -15.56 27.47
CA VAL A 18 -24.68 -15.32 26.21
C VAL A 18 -23.32 -14.79 26.61
N SER A 19 -22.39 -15.70 26.82
CA SER A 19 -20.96 -15.42 26.85
C SER A 19 -20.66 -14.71 25.54
N PHE A 20 -20.62 -13.37 25.57
CA PHE A 20 -19.95 -12.60 24.54
C PHE A 20 -18.47 -12.98 24.64
N THR A 21 -18.09 -14.05 23.95
CA THR A 21 -16.72 -14.24 23.53
C THR A 21 -16.40 -13.03 22.66
N GLY A 22 -15.72 -12.05 23.26
CA GLY A 22 -15.12 -10.96 22.52
C GLY A 22 -14.37 -11.57 21.34
N LEU A 23 -14.82 -11.24 20.13
CA LEU A 23 -14.09 -11.56 18.92
C LEU A 23 -12.70 -10.97 19.11
N ALA A 24 -11.72 -11.83 19.36
CA ALA A 24 -10.31 -11.47 19.32
C ALA A 24 -10.05 -10.79 17.97
N GLN A 25 -9.81 -9.48 17.98
CA GLN A 25 -9.33 -8.75 16.81
C GLN A 25 -7.90 -9.22 16.52
N LYS A 26 -7.76 -10.26 15.72
CA LYS A 26 -6.55 -10.43 14.90
C LYS A 26 -6.63 -9.36 13.81
N THR A 27 -5.79 -8.33 13.91
CA THR A 27 -4.63 -8.09 13.04
C THR A 27 -4.01 -6.75 13.44
N GLU A 28 -2.92 -6.79 14.21
CA GLU A 28 -1.96 -5.68 14.27
C GLU A 28 -0.57 -6.29 14.20
N VAL A 29 -0.01 -6.35 13.00
CA VAL A 29 1.45 -6.40 12.83
C VAL A 29 1.81 -5.07 12.21
N ILE A 30 1.97 -4.07 13.06
CA ILE A 30 2.70 -2.87 12.70
C ILE A 30 4.16 -3.20 12.98
N LYS A 31 5.00 -3.26 11.94
CA LYS A 31 6.44 -3.43 12.16
C LYS A 31 7.02 -2.09 12.60
N SER A 32 7.83 -2.12 13.66
CA SER A 32 8.80 -1.09 14.04
C SER A 32 9.71 -0.76 12.84
N PRO A 33 10.40 0.41 12.81
CA PRO A 33 11.21 0.79 11.66
C PRO A 33 12.20 -0.33 11.35
N SER A 34 12.10 -0.89 10.15
CA SER A 34 13.15 -1.74 9.62
C SER A 34 14.04 -0.91 8.72
N LYS A 35 15.35 -1.13 8.84
CA LYS A 35 16.24 -0.81 7.74
C LYS A 35 15.89 -1.80 6.62
N MET A 36 15.56 -1.32 5.42
CA MET A 36 15.79 -2.23 4.29
C MET A 36 17.30 -2.44 4.23
N ALA A 37 17.69 -3.71 4.10
CA ALA A 37 19.06 -4.05 3.75
C ALA A 37 19.49 -3.22 2.53
N ALA A 38 20.79 -3.09 2.32
CA ALA A 38 21.45 -2.38 1.22
C ALA A 38 21.02 -2.80 -0.22
N ASP A 39 19.95 -3.58 -0.36
CA ASP A 39 19.41 -4.17 -1.58
C ASP A 39 18.38 -3.29 -2.31
N VAL A 40 17.86 -2.22 -1.69
CA VAL A 40 17.07 -1.23 -2.44
C VAL A 40 17.98 -0.28 -3.17
N ILE A 41 18.03 -0.51 -4.48
CA ILE A 41 18.84 0.22 -5.42
C ILE A 41 18.35 1.67 -5.46
N ASN A 42 19.19 2.58 -4.99
CA ASN A 42 18.98 4.00 -5.14
C ASN A 42 19.16 4.39 -6.62
N VAL A 43 18.04 4.48 -7.33
CA VAL A 43 18.02 4.79 -8.78
C VAL A 43 18.63 6.15 -9.11
N ASN A 44 18.66 7.09 -8.15
CA ASN A 44 19.30 8.40 -8.33
C ASN A 44 20.83 8.32 -8.36
N LYS A 45 21.42 7.19 -7.96
CA LYS A 45 22.85 6.91 -8.10
C LYS A 45 23.21 6.20 -9.41
N ILE A 46 22.22 5.86 -10.26
CA ILE A 46 22.43 5.18 -11.53
C ILE A 46 22.48 6.20 -12.67
N ASP A 47 23.58 6.22 -13.42
CA ASP A 47 23.62 6.87 -14.73
C ASP A 47 23.17 5.89 -15.82
N PHE A 48 21.87 5.87 -16.09
CA PHE A 48 21.29 4.94 -17.07
C PHE A 48 21.86 5.14 -18.49
N LYS A 49 22.28 6.35 -18.87
CA LYS A 49 22.91 6.57 -20.19
C LYS A 49 24.23 5.81 -20.28
N THR A 50 25.04 5.90 -19.23
CA THR A 50 26.32 5.20 -19.14
C THR A 50 26.12 3.68 -19.06
N GLU A 51 25.18 3.20 -18.24
CA GLU A 51 24.85 1.77 -18.11
C GLU A 51 24.51 1.14 -19.47
N PHE A 52 23.60 1.77 -20.21
CA PHE A 52 23.18 1.29 -21.53
C PHE A 52 24.21 1.63 -22.63
N GLY A 53 25.04 2.65 -22.45
CA GLY A 53 25.86 3.23 -23.51
C GLY A 53 25.00 3.89 -24.59
N SER A 54 23.90 4.53 -24.17
CA SER A 54 22.85 5.06 -25.04
C SER A 54 22.79 6.58 -25.00
N SER A 55 22.53 7.19 -26.15
CA SER A 55 22.32 8.65 -26.27
C SER A 55 20.86 9.05 -26.08
N ASN A 56 19.96 8.12 -25.74
CA ASN A 56 18.55 8.42 -25.54
C ASN A 56 18.37 9.46 -24.42
N SER A 57 17.74 10.59 -24.73
CA SER A 57 17.52 11.68 -23.78
C SER A 57 16.55 11.31 -22.66
N ALA A 58 15.63 10.36 -22.88
CA ALA A 58 14.70 9.88 -21.88
C ALA A 58 15.41 9.29 -20.64
N LEU A 59 16.58 8.69 -20.84
CA LEU A 59 17.39 8.09 -19.76
C LEU A 59 17.87 9.13 -18.73
N SER A 60 18.02 10.41 -19.11
CA SER A 60 18.46 11.46 -18.19
C SER A 60 17.44 11.82 -17.12
N LYS A 61 16.16 11.49 -17.33
CA LYS A 61 15.07 11.74 -16.37
C LYS A 61 14.50 10.46 -15.80
N LEU A 62 15.08 9.31 -16.14
CA LEU A 62 14.51 8.01 -15.78
C LEU A 62 14.57 7.76 -14.28
N ALA A 63 15.67 8.13 -13.62
CA ALA A 63 15.81 8.02 -12.17
C ALA A 63 14.73 8.85 -11.44
N GLU A 64 14.58 10.12 -11.83
CA GLU A 64 13.54 11.03 -11.30
C GLU A 64 12.14 10.44 -11.52
N LEU A 65 11.83 9.97 -12.73
CA LEU A 65 10.53 9.35 -13.04
C LEU A 65 10.23 8.11 -12.18
N ILE A 66 11.24 7.28 -11.91
CA ILE A 66 11.10 6.10 -11.04
C ILE A 66 10.91 6.53 -9.59
N THR A 67 11.72 7.47 -9.11
CA THR A 67 11.62 8.00 -7.74
C THR A 67 10.28 8.66 -7.49
N ASP A 68 9.83 9.54 -8.38
CA ASP A 68 8.53 10.19 -8.26
C ASP A 68 7.38 9.19 -8.40
N GLY A 69 7.47 8.23 -9.34
CA GLY A 69 6.46 7.17 -9.46
C GLY A 69 6.34 6.30 -8.21
N ARG A 70 7.47 6.02 -7.54
CA ARG A 70 7.51 5.31 -6.26
C ARG A 70 6.88 6.13 -5.14
N ARG A 71 7.35 7.37 -4.99
CA ARG A 71 6.98 8.30 -3.92
C ARG A 71 5.53 8.74 -4.01
N ASP A 72 5.02 9.00 -5.20
CA ASP A 72 3.66 9.51 -5.36
C ASP A 72 2.64 8.38 -5.55
N GLY A 73 3.13 7.12 -5.61
CA GLY A 73 2.30 5.97 -5.95
C GLY A 73 1.79 6.01 -7.40
N ASP A 74 2.44 6.76 -8.28
CA ASP A 74 2.02 6.88 -9.69
C ASP A 74 2.44 5.64 -10.49
N VAL A 75 1.52 4.70 -10.58
CA VAL A 75 1.67 3.48 -11.40
C VAL A 75 1.96 3.80 -12.86
N LYS A 76 1.37 4.85 -13.45
CA LYS A 76 1.57 5.16 -14.88
C LYS A 76 2.98 5.68 -15.14
N ALA A 77 3.53 6.45 -14.21
CA ALA A 77 4.93 6.85 -14.23
C ALA A 77 5.85 5.62 -14.20
N LEU A 78 5.59 4.66 -13.31
CA LEU A 78 6.36 3.42 -13.22
C LEU A 78 6.24 2.53 -14.47
N VAL A 79 5.04 2.41 -15.05
CA VAL A 79 4.86 1.71 -16.34
C VAL A 79 5.61 2.42 -17.46
N SER A 80 5.58 3.75 -17.50
CA SER A 80 6.33 4.53 -18.51
C SER A 80 7.84 4.35 -18.35
N ALA A 81 8.35 4.36 -17.13
CA ALA A 81 9.74 4.05 -16.83
C ALA A 81 10.12 2.61 -17.25
N ALA A 82 9.24 1.64 -16.96
CA ALA A 82 9.42 0.26 -17.41
C ALA A 82 9.52 0.16 -18.94
N MET A 83 8.65 0.87 -19.67
CA MET A 83 8.68 0.90 -21.14
C MET A 83 9.99 1.44 -21.68
N ILE A 84 10.51 2.54 -21.10
CA ILE A 84 11.82 3.11 -21.48
C ILE A 84 12.91 2.05 -21.28
N LEU A 85 12.94 1.38 -20.13
CA LEU A 85 13.92 0.34 -19.85
C LEU A 85 13.80 -0.86 -20.79
N PHE A 86 12.59 -1.37 -21.06
CA PHE A 86 12.40 -2.45 -22.02
C PHE A 86 12.93 -2.11 -23.41
N MET A 87 12.70 -0.87 -23.86
CA MET A 87 13.23 -0.40 -25.15
C MET A 87 14.76 -0.40 -25.15
N GLU A 88 15.39 0.18 -24.12
CA GLU A 88 16.85 0.26 -24.03
C GLU A 88 17.51 -1.11 -23.84
N GLU A 89 16.91 -1.98 -23.03
CA GLU A 89 17.36 -3.36 -22.84
C GLU A 89 17.33 -4.14 -24.15
N ASN A 90 16.24 -4.00 -24.92
CA ASN A 90 16.10 -4.68 -26.21
C ASN A 90 17.04 -4.10 -27.29
N THR A 91 17.26 -2.79 -27.30
CA THR A 91 18.14 -2.14 -28.28
C THR A 91 19.63 -2.41 -27.99
N THR A 92 20.03 -2.40 -26.73
CA THR A 92 21.44 -2.52 -26.34
C THR A 92 21.86 -3.94 -25.97
N GLY A 93 20.90 -4.82 -25.63
CA GLY A 93 21.15 -6.15 -25.08
C GLY A 93 21.69 -6.13 -23.64
N LYS A 94 21.81 -4.95 -23.02
CA LYS A 94 22.28 -4.78 -21.64
C LYS A 94 21.11 -4.69 -20.67
N LYS A 95 21.39 -4.85 -19.38
CA LYS A 95 20.43 -4.63 -18.28
C LYS A 95 21.04 -3.69 -17.26
N ALA A 96 20.28 -2.70 -16.84
CA ALA A 96 20.63 -1.86 -15.69
C ALA A 96 20.32 -2.61 -14.38
N PRO A 97 20.84 -2.13 -13.23
CA PRO A 97 20.53 -2.70 -11.92
C PRO A 97 19.02 -2.79 -11.62
N VAL A 98 18.24 -1.83 -12.11
CA VAL A 98 16.77 -1.90 -12.14
C VAL A 98 16.33 -2.15 -13.58
N THR A 99 15.52 -3.18 -13.80
CA THR A 99 15.08 -3.62 -15.14
C THR A 99 13.65 -3.19 -15.44
N GLY A 100 13.31 -3.12 -16.73
CA GLY A 100 11.94 -2.83 -17.18
C GLY A 100 10.91 -3.81 -16.62
N LYS A 101 11.28 -5.09 -16.56
CA LYS A 101 10.42 -6.13 -15.95
C LYS A 101 10.21 -5.92 -14.45
N ALA A 102 11.27 -5.62 -13.71
CA ALA A 102 11.17 -5.37 -12.26
C ALA A 102 10.26 -4.17 -11.96
N LEU A 103 10.37 -3.08 -12.72
CA LEU A 103 9.48 -1.94 -12.57
C LEU A 103 8.03 -2.24 -12.95
N LEU A 104 7.80 -3.06 -13.99
CA LEU A 104 6.44 -3.46 -14.35
C LEU A 104 5.80 -4.35 -13.28
N GLU A 105 6.57 -5.23 -12.65
CA GLU A 105 6.13 -6.03 -11.48
C GLU A 105 5.78 -5.12 -10.30
N GLU A 106 6.64 -4.16 -9.97
CA GLU A 106 6.40 -3.16 -8.92
C GLU A 106 5.14 -2.31 -9.19
N ALA A 107 4.98 -1.82 -10.42
CA ALA A 107 3.80 -1.08 -10.86
C ALA A 107 2.53 -1.93 -10.73
N THR A 108 2.62 -3.22 -11.04
CA THR A 108 1.51 -4.18 -10.93
C THR A 108 1.08 -4.40 -9.48
N GLU A 109 2.05 -4.53 -8.57
CA GLU A 109 1.79 -4.65 -7.14
C GLU A 109 1.06 -3.41 -6.62
N LYS A 110 1.61 -2.21 -6.87
CA LYS A 110 1.00 -0.94 -6.46
C LYS A 110 -0.42 -0.78 -7.02
N ALA A 111 -0.64 -1.06 -8.31
CA ALA A 111 -1.96 -0.98 -8.93
C ALA A 111 -2.99 -1.89 -8.24
N THR A 112 -2.55 -3.08 -7.83
CA THR A 112 -3.38 -4.09 -7.15
C THR A 112 -3.72 -3.63 -5.74
N THR A 113 -2.74 -3.15 -4.96
CA THR A 113 -2.97 -2.60 -3.61
C THR A 113 -3.91 -1.41 -3.64
N GLN A 114 -3.66 -0.46 -4.54
CA GLN A 114 -4.48 0.74 -4.70
C GLN A 114 -5.93 0.40 -5.11
N LYS A 115 -6.15 -0.78 -5.71
CA LYS A 115 -7.40 -1.16 -6.39
C LYS A 115 -7.81 -0.12 -7.43
N ASN A 116 -6.83 0.43 -8.14
CA ASN A 116 -7.04 1.49 -9.12
C ASN A 116 -7.26 0.88 -10.51
N TYR A 117 -8.52 0.90 -10.98
CA TYR A 117 -8.88 0.26 -12.25
C TYR A 117 -8.10 0.81 -13.46
N GLN A 118 -7.77 2.10 -13.50
CA GLN A 118 -7.02 2.68 -14.63
C GLN A 118 -5.57 2.24 -14.60
N ALA A 119 -4.98 2.16 -13.41
CA ALA A 119 -3.63 1.67 -13.19
C ALA A 119 -3.53 0.17 -13.57
N LEU A 120 -4.50 -0.63 -13.14
CA LEU A 120 -4.59 -2.05 -13.49
C LEU A 120 -4.72 -2.28 -15.01
N LEU A 121 -5.49 -1.43 -15.72
CA LEU A 121 -5.57 -1.49 -17.18
C LEU A 121 -4.22 -1.14 -17.84
N ALA A 122 -3.54 -0.09 -17.37
CA ALA A 122 -2.23 0.26 -17.91
C ALA A 122 -1.20 -0.88 -17.73
N CYS A 123 -1.18 -1.53 -16.55
CA CYS A 123 -0.34 -2.70 -16.32
C CYS A 123 -0.78 -3.90 -17.19
N SER A 124 -2.08 -4.13 -17.37
CA SER A 124 -2.62 -5.18 -18.24
C SER A 124 -2.13 -5.02 -19.68
N ASP A 125 -2.25 -3.81 -20.25
CA ASP A 125 -1.79 -3.49 -21.59
C ASP A 125 -0.27 -3.69 -21.74
N ALA A 126 0.50 -3.26 -20.74
CA ALA A 126 1.95 -3.44 -20.71
C ALA A 126 2.37 -4.92 -20.62
N TRP A 127 1.65 -5.75 -19.86
CA TRP A 127 1.89 -7.19 -19.83
C TRP A 127 1.46 -7.90 -21.13
N ALA A 128 0.43 -7.43 -21.81
CA ALA A 128 -0.03 -7.99 -23.09
C ALA A 128 0.95 -7.69 -24.25
N ALA A 129 1.66 -6.56 -24.18
CA ALA A 129 2.57 -6.14 -25.24
C ALA A 129 3.78 -7.08 -25.37
N LYS A 130 4.01 -7.58 -26.60
CA LYS A 130 5.11 -8.51 -26.93
C LYS A 130 6.50 -7.95 -26.67
N THR A 131 6.65 -6.63 -26.78
CA THR A 131 7.92 -5.91 -26.59
C THR A 131 8.19 -5.52 -25.15
N LEU A 132 7.26 -5.82 -24.24
CA LEU A 132 7.32 -5.47 -22.82
C LEU A 132 7.21 -6.76 -21.99
N GLY A 133 6.11 -6.94 -21.26
CA GLY A 133 5.93 -8.07 -20.36
C GLY A 133 5.70 -9.41 -21.07
N ASN A 134 5.12 -9.40 -22.28
CA ASN A 134 4.81 -10.60 -23.09
C ASN A 134 4.18 -11.76 -22.28
N ASN A 135 3.23 -11.43 -21.40
CA ASN A 135 2.53 -12.38 -20.53
C ASN A 135 1.02 -12.19 -20.64
N PRO A 136 0.37 -12.81 -21.66
CA PRO A 136 -1.07 -12.71 -21.86
C PRO A 136 -1.91 -13.20 -20.67
N ALA A 137 -1.41 -14.18 -19.93
CA ALA A 137 -2.10 -14.70 -18.75
C ALA A 137 -2.17 -13.64 -17.64
N LYS A 138 -1.03 -13.00 -17.33
CA LYS A 138 -0.99 -11.91 -16.34
C LYS A 138 -1.81 -10.69 -16.79
N ALA A 139 -1.76 -10.35 -18.09
CA ALA A 139 -2.58 -9.30 -18.64
C ALA A 139 -4.09 -9.56 -18.42
N SER A 140 -4.54 -10.79 -18.70
CA SER A 140 -5.94 -11.21 -18.49
C SER A 140 -6.36 -11.14 -17.02
N GLU A 141 -5.51 -11.63 -16.10
CA GLU A 141 -5.73 -11.52 -14.65
C GLU A 141 -5.94 -10.06 -14.23
N LEU A 142 -5.06 -9.15 -14.68
CA LEU A 142 -5.15 -7.74 -14.34
C LEU A 142 -6.38 -7.04 -14.94
N ALA A 143 -6.79 -7.44 -16.15
CA ALA A 143 -8.02 -6.93 -16.77
C ALA A 143 -9.27 -7.33 -15.97
N GLN A 144 -9.31 -8.55 -15.43
CA GLN A 144 -10.39 -9.00 -14.54
C GLN A 144 -10.40 -8.21 -13.24
N LEU A 145 -9.23 -8.01 -12.62
CA LEU A 145 -9.10 -7.17 -11.42
C LEU A 145 -9.52 -5.72 -11.68
N ALA A 146 -9.19 -5.16 -12.85
CA ALA A 146 -9.62 -3.82 -13.24
C ALA A 146 -11.15 -3.72 -13.38
N ALA A 147 -11.79 -4.74 -13.97
CA ALA A 147 -13.25 -4.78 -14.08
C ALA A 147 -13.91 -4.85 -12.70
N GLN A 148 -13.38 -5.66 -11.79
CA GLN A 148 -13.86 -5.75 -10.40
C GLN A 148 -13.67 -4.42 -9.67
N ALA A 149 -12.48 -3.83 -9.71
CA ALA A 149 -12.19 -2.54 -9.08
C ALA A 149 -13.10 -1.40 -9.59
N LYS A 150 -13.41 -1.40 -10.90
CA LYS A 150 -14.36 -0.46 -11.49
C LYS A 150 -15.79 -0.65 -10.95
N ALA A 151 -16.23 -1.90 -10.81
CA ALA A 151 -17.53 -2.23 -10.22
C ALA A 151 -17.61 -1.82 -8.75
N ASP A 152 -16.58 -2.14 -7.95
CA ASP A 152 -16.50 -1.79 -6.52
C ASP A 152 -16.52 -0.27 -6.31
N LYS A 153 -15.76 0.48 -7.14
CA LYS A 153 -15.76 1.94 -7.12
C LYS A 153 -17.14 2.51 -7.46
N ALA A 154 -17.82 1.98 -8.47
CA ALA A 154 -19.17 2.42 -8.83
C ALA A 154 -20.20 2.13 -7.73
N ALA A 155 -19.99 1.06 -6.95
CA ALA A 155 -20.81 0.73 -5.80
C ALA A 155 -20.47 1.56 -4.53
N GLY A 156 -19.41 2.38 -4.55
CA GLY A 156 -18.94 3.12 -3.38
C GLY A 156 -18.31 2.22 -2.30
N LEU A 157 -17.96 0.98 -2.65
CA LEU A 157 -17.54 -0.06 -1.71
C LEU A 157 -16.01 -0.14 -1.66
N ARG A 158 -15.36 0.60 -0.77
CA ARG A 158 -14.18 0.02 -0.12
C ARG A 158 -14.68 -0.81 1.07
N GLY A 159 -14.77 -2.13 0.82
CA GLY A 159 -15.28 -3.16 1.74
C GLY A 159 -16.81 -3.29 1.77
N PRO A 160 -17.39 -4.45 2.15
CA PRO A 160 -18.84 -4.61 2.24
C PRO A 160 -19.44 -3.76 3.40
N GLY A 161 -20.18 -2.69 3.05
CA GLY A 161 -20.87 -1.77 3.99
C GLY A 161 -20.28 -0.35 4.12
N ALA A 162 -19.46 0.07 3.14
CA ALA A 162 -18.52 1.19 3.21
C ALA A 162 -19.02 2.48 3.89
N LYS A 163 -18.28 2.87 4.92
CA LYS A 163 -18.34 4.17 5.61
C LYS A 163 -16.96 4.83 5.48
N GLU A 164 -16.92 6.15 5.56
CA GLU A 164 -15.66 6.89 5.68
C GLU A 164 -15.01 6.57 7.03
N CYS A 165 -13.76 6.12 7.00
CA CYS A 165 -12.88 5.94 8.15
C CYS A 165 -11.83 7.04 8.19
N SER A 166 -11.07 7.10 9.27
CA SER A 166 -9.99 8.04 9.47
C SER A 166 -8.80 7.42 10.17
N VAL A 167 -7.61 7.82 9.75
CA VAL A 167 -6.33 7.34 10.27
C VAL A 167 -5.55 8.54 10.77
N ARG A 168 -5.13 8.51 12.03
CA ARG A 168 -4.15 9.44 12.58
C ARG A 168 -2.78 8.81 12.53
N VAL A 169 -1.77 9.56 12.12
CA VAL A 169 -0.38 9.13 12.17
C VAL A 169 0.42 10.10 13.02
N GLU A 170 1.10 9.59 14.03
CA GLU A 170 1.95 10.34 14.96
C GLU A 170 3.40 9.97 14.70
N ASN A 171 4.26 10.97 14.49
CA ASN A 171 5.68 10.77 14.24
C ASN A 171 6.51 11.08 15.49
N TYR A 172 6.95 10.04 16.19
CA TYR A 172 7.88 10.12 17.31
C TYR A 172 9.34 9.86 16.90
N SER A 173 9.60 9.64 15.61
CA SER A 173 10.96 9.55 15.08
C SER A 173 11.61 10.94 14.99
N GLN A 174 12.90 10.96 14.66
CA GLN A 174 13.66 12.18 14.41
C GLN A 174 13.66 12.62 12.93
N PHE A 175 12.94 11.91 12.06
CA PHE A 175 12.94 12.15 10.61
C PHE A 175 11.57 12.63 10.12
N ALA A 176 11.54 13.41 9.04
CA ALA A 176 10.31 13.59 8.28
C ALA A 176 9.92 12.26 7.62
N ILE A 177 8.63 11.91 7.66
CA ILE A 177 8.13 10.63 7.16
C ILE A 177 7.01 10.85 6.15
N HIS A 178 7.18 10.27 4.96
CA HIS A 178 6.16 10.16 3.92
C HIS A 178 5.18 9.05 4.25
N ILE A 179 3.89 9.34 4.22
CA ILE A 179 2.82 8.41 4.62
C ILE A 179 2.03 7.94 3.41
N TYR A 180 1.78 6.63 3.36
CA TYR A 180 1.06 5.96 2.31
C TYR A 180 -0.07 5.12 2.89
N ILE A 181 -1.23 5.22 2.24
CA ILE A 181 -2.39 4.38 2.54
C ILE A 181 -2.76 3.66 1.25
N ASP A 182 -2.71 2.33 1.27
CA ASP A 182 -2.87 1.46 0.11
C ASP A 182 -1.96 1.84 -1.06
N ASP A 183 -0.68 2.09 -0.77
CA ASP A 183 0.35 2.54 -1.73
C ASP A 183 0.01 3.87 -2.45
N VAL A 184 -0.88 4.69 -1.89
CA VAL A 184 -1.14 6.08 -2.32
C VAL A 184 -0.48 7.03 -1.33
N TYR A 185 0.32 7.98 -1.82
CA TYR A 185 0.88 9.03 -0.98
C TYR A 185 -0.22 9.94 -0.45
N MET A 186 -0.23 10.13 0.87
CA MET A 186 -1.25 10.90 1.57
C MET A 186 -0.70 12.22 2.13
N GLY A 187 0.61 12.28 2.39
CA GLY A 187 1.28 13.46 2.94
C GLY A 187 2.50 13.10 3.77
N GLU A 188 3.14 14.13 4.31
CA GLU A 188 4.34 14.03 5.13
C GLU A 188 4.03 14.43 6.58
N VAL A 189 4.73 13.83 7.54
CA VAL A 189 4.65 14.19 8.97
C VAL A 189 6.04 14.51 9.51
N GLU A 190 6.23 15.74 9.96
CA GLU A 190 7.47 16.20 10.59
C GLU A 190 7.70 15.57 11.99
N PRO A 191 8.94 15.50 12.47
CA PRO A 191 9.26 15.00 13.82
C PRO A 191 8.45 15.69 14.91
N GLY A 192 7.82 14.90 15.79
CA GLY A 192 7.02 15.39 16.91
C GLY A 192 5.61 15.88 16.54
N TYR A 193 5.22 15.79 15.27
CA TYR A 193 3.88 16.17 14.80
C TYR A 193 3.00 14.96 14.51
N TYR A 194 1.74 15.23 14.18
CA TYR A 194 0.79 14.24 13.69
C TYR A 194 -0.02 14.80 12.53
N ILE A 195 -0.55 13.90 11.70
CA ILE A 195 -1.52 14.20 10.66
C ILE A 195 -2.76 13.33 10.85
N HIS A 196 -3.93 13.83 10.42
CA HIS A 196 -5.20 13.10 10.48
C HIS A 196 -5.81 13.02 9.09
N PHE A 197 -5.77 11.82 8.51
CA PHE A 197 -6.41 11.52 7.24
C PHE A 197 -7.86 11.13 7.47
N LYS A 198 -8.78 11.77 6.74
CA LYS A 198 -10.21 11.45 6.73
C LYS A 198 -10.58 10.80 5.41
N GLN A 199 -11.76 10.19 5.35
CA GLN A 199 -12.31 9.57 4.14
C GLN A 199 -11.48 8.38 3.62
N ILE A 200 -10.84 7.66 4.53
CA ILE A 200 -10.19 6.39 4.23
C ILE A 200 -11.28 5.33 4.05
N GLY A 201 -11.17 4.51 3.01
CA GLY A 201 -12.12 3.43 2.79
C GLY A 201 -12.03 2.36 3.89
N SER A 202 -13.17 1.82 4.32
CA SER A 202 -13.19 0.70 5.26
C SER A 202 -12.68 -0.62 4.64
N GLY A 203 -12.34 -1.58 5.48
CA GLY A 203 -11.84 -2.89 5.10
C GLY A 203 -10.33 -3.04 5.36
N GLU A 204 -9.72 -4.03 4.72
CA GLU A 204 -8.28 -4.20 4.79
C GLU A 204 -7.56 -3.04 4.09
N THR A 205 -6.66 -2.41 4.83
CA THR A 205 -5.91 -1.21 4.46
C THR A 205 -4.44 -1.43 4.77
N LYS A 206 -3.59 -1.26 3.76
CA LYS A 206 -2.14 -1.28 3.91
C LYS A 206 -1.68 0.10 4.36
N LEU A 207 -0.92 0.14 5.44
CA LEU A 207 -0.21 1.32 5.89
C LEU A 207 1.26 1.14 5.57
N TYR A 208 1.83 2.16 4.95
CA TYR A 208 3.23 2.19 4.61
C TYR A 208 3.77 3.59 4.88
N ALA A 209 4.99 3.69 5.38
CA ALA A 209 5.62 4.95 5.67
C ALA A 209 7.12 4.82 5.42
N GLU A 210 7.77 5.89 4.99
CA GLU A 210 9.20 5.89 4.68
C GLU A 210 9.83 7.26 4.89
N THR A 211 11.15 7.28 5.11
CA THR A 211 11.95 8.50 5.05
C THR A 211 12.52 8.70 3.65
N ASP A 212 13.01 9.90 3.35
CA ASP A 212 14.05 10.04 2.32
C ASP A 212 15.32 9.29 2.73
N TYR A 213 16.32 9.21 1.83
CA TYR A 213 17.65 8.79 2.23
C TYR A 213 18.23 9.81 3.22
N VAL A 214 18.38 9.40 4.47
CA VAL A 214 18.90 10.20 5.58
C VAL A 214 20.25 9.67 6.04
N LYS A 215 21.04 10.51 6.70
CA LYS A 215 22.23 10.03 7.40
C LYS A 215 21.83 9.32 8.69
N ASP A 216 22.10 8.02 8.78
CA ASP A 216 21.90 7.30 10.05
C ASP A 216 22.86 7.90 11.09
N PRO A 217 22.36 8.44 12.21
CA PRO A 217 23.21 9.06 13.22
C PRO A 217 24.18 8.08 13.89
N ASN A 218 23.92 6.77 13.82
CA ASN A 218 24.77 5.74 14.41
C ASN A 218 25.87 5.27 13.47
N SER A 219 25.57 5.09 12.18
CA SER A 219 26.54 4.57 11.19
C SER A 219 27.16 5.64 10.28
N GLY A 220 26.51 6.80 10.12
CA GLY A 220 26.88 7.83 9.14
C GLY A 220 26.58 7.46 7.68
N GLU A 221 25.96 6.30 7.44
CA GLU A 221 25.59 5.82 6.11
C GLU A 221 24.27 6.43 5.63
N ASP A 222 24.13 6.60 4.31
CA ASP A 222 22.84 6.95 3.71
C ASP A 222 21.89 5.76 3.93
N THR A 223 20.90 5.96 4.79
CA THR A 223 19.95 4.92 5.19
C THR A 223 18.54 5.38 4.84
N TYR A 224 17.71 4.40 4.50
CA TYR A 224 16.30 4.58 4.23
C TYR A 224 15.53 3.73 5.25
N TYR A 225 14.65 4.39 6.00
CA TYR A 225 13.82 3.74 7.01
C TYR A 225 12.40 3.60 6.48
N TYR A 226 11.76 2.47 6.78
CA TYR A 226 10.36 2.25 6.43
C TYR A 226 9.61 1.53 7.53
N TRP A 227 8.30 1.75 7.53
CA TRP A 227 7.32 1.10 8.40
C TRP A 227 6.22 0.53 7.52
N GLU A 228 5.76 -0.66 7.86
CA GLU A 228 4.66 -1.30 7.14
C GLU A 228 3.72 -1.99 8.12
N GLY A 229 2.44 -2.00 7.76
CA GLY A 229 1.40 -2.74 8.47
C GLY A 229 0.17 -2.94 7.61
N SER A 230 -0.68 -3.89 8.01
CA SER A 230 -2.03 -4.05 7.47
C SER A 230 -3.01 -3.96 8.63
N ILE A 231 -4.04 -3.15 8.45
CA ILE A 231 -5.11 -2.94 9.43
C ILE A 231 -6.46 -3.19 8.76
N ASN A 232 -7.44 -3.64 9.53
CA ASN A 232 -8.81 -3.73 9.04
C ASN A 232 -9.64 -2.59 9.61
N LEU A 233 -9.77 -1.51 8.85
CA LEU A 233 -10.54 -0.33 9.22
C LEU A 233 -12.03 -0.64 9.21
N LYS A 234 -12.66 -0.46 10.36
CA LYS A 234 -14.12 -0.50 10.52
C LYS A 234 -14.51 0.85 11.07
N SER A 235 -15.49 1.51 10.45
CA SER A 235 -15.95 2.80 10.96
C SER A 235 -16.58 2.61 12.34
N TYR A 236 -15.96 3.21 13.35
CA TYR A 236 -16.48 3.33 14.69
C TYR A 236 -17.03 4.75 14.81
N LYS A 237 -18.33 4.88 15.08
CA LYS A 237 -18.96 6.19 15.27
C LYS A 237 -18.22 6.90 16.41
N ASP A 238 -17.66 8.09 16.15
CA ASP A 238 -17.39 9.23 17.05
C ASP A 238 -16.30 10.16 16.43
N ASP A 239 -16.06 11.35 17.00
CA ASP A 239 -15.08 12.35 16.52
C ASP A 239 -13.59 11.93 16.66
N LYS A 240 -13.32 10.68 17.05
CA LYS A 240 -11.96 10.14 17.24
C LYS A 240 -11.47 9.44 15.98
N PRO A 241 -10.14 9.38 15.73
CA PRO A 241 -9.63 8.58 14.62
C PRO A 241 -10.00 7.11 14.82
N ASP A 242 -10.38 6.43 13.73
CA ASP A 242 -10.69 4.98 13.77
C ASP A 242 -9.43 4.16 14.07
N PHE A 243 -8.25 4.71 13.75
CA PHE A 243 -6.97 4.11 14.03
C PHE A 243 -5.89 5.19 14.24
N THR A 244 -4.96 4.96 15.18
CA THR A 244 -3.78 5.82 15.38
C THR A 244 -2.51 5.00 15.19
N TRP A 245 -1.70 5.36 14.20
CA TRP A 245 -0.40 4.77 13.93
C TRP A 245 0.70 5.61 14.58
N GLN A 246 1.47 5.02 15.50
CA GLN A 246 2.61 5.68 16.12
C GLN A 246 3.90 5.17 15.48
N LEU A 247 4.62 6.07 14.81
CA LEU A 247 5.90 5.82 14.18
C LEU A 247 7.00 6.17 15.19
N GLN A 248 7.79 5.17 15.56
CA GLN A 248 8.95 5.30 16.46
C GLN A 248 10.23 5.21 15.66
#